data_AF-A0A369B879-F1
#
_entry.id   AF-A0A369B879-F1
#
_cell.length_a   1.000
_cell.length_b   1.000
_cell.length_c   1.000
_cell.angle_alpha   90.00
_cell.angle_beta   90.00
_cell.angle_gamma   90.00
#
_symmetry.space_group_name_H-M   'P 1'
#
loop_
_entity.id
_entity.type
_entity.pdbx_description
1 polymer ?
#
loop_
_entity_poly.entity_id
_entity_poly.type
_entity_poly.pdbx_seq_one_letter_code
_entity_poly.pdbx_strand_id
1 'polypeptide(L)'
;MNVLEKIKNDIGINQSIECLEIGLVYSYLYKTIATKELAKKMSVPVPIATAFKKELVKNGWMKRESFYFLTEKGQAFVDSQLNYKQLDKEMYKTILKDLNF
;
A
#
# COMPACT_ATOMS: atom_id res chain seq x y z
N MET A 1 2.59 16.84 9.33
CA MET A 1 2.30 16.46 7.93
C MET A 1 2.63 14.99 7.78
N ASN A 2 1.61 14.17 7.58
CA ASN A 2 1.76 12.71 7.50
C ASN A 2 2.54 12.40 6.20
N VAL A 3 3.49 11.46 6.22
CA VAL A 3 4.33 11.20 5.03
C VAL A 3 3.48 10.74 3.83
N LEU A 4 2.34 10.11 4.12
CA LEU A 4 1.31 9.79 3.13
C LEU A 4 0.65 11.02 2.49
N GLU A 5 0.47 12.13 3.21
CA GLU A 5 -0.04 13.38 2.63
C GLU A 5 0.97 13.97 1.66
N LYS A 6 2.27 13.89 1.99
CA LYS A 6 3.32 14.33 1.07
C LYS A 6 3.32 13.49 -0.20
N ILE A 7 3.26 12.16 -0.07
CA ILE A 7 3.15 11.24 -1.21
C ILE A 7 1.88 11.54 -2.02
N LYS A 8 0.74 11.77 -1.37
CA LYS A 8 -0.51 12.17 -2.04
C LYS A 8 -0.34 13.46 -2.86
N ASN A 9 0.30 14.47 -2.29
CA ASN A 9 0.57 15.74 -2.97
C ASN A 9 1.54 15.56 -4.14
N ASP A 10 2.61 14.76 -3.97
CA ASP A 10 3.59 14.46 -5.01
C ASP A 10 2.98 13.64 -6.17
N ILE A 11 2.03 12.77 -5.86
CA ILE A 11 1.28 11.98 -6.83
C ILE A 11 0.34 12.89 -7.65
N GLY A 12 -0.08 14.04 -7.13
CA GLY A 12 -0.96 14.99 -7.84
C GLY A 12 -2.37 14.45 -8.11
N ILE A 13 -2.78 13.40 -7.39
CA ILE A 13 -4.06 12.73 -7.60
C ILE A 13 -5.03 13.13 -6.48
N ASN A 14 -6.25 13.48 -6.86
CA ASN A 14 -7.33 13.91 -5.96
C ASN A 14 -7.91 12.77 -5.09
N GLN A 15 -7.19 11.66 -4.92
CA GLN A 15 -7.70 10.53 -4.16
C GLN A 15 -7.61 10.77 -2.65
N SER A 16 -8.50 10.11 -1.93
CA SER A 16 -8.53 10.11 -0.48
C SER A 16 -7.23 9.51 0.09
N ILE A 17 -6.81 9.91 1.30
CA ILE A 17 -5.58 9.36 1.89
C ILE A 17 -5.78 7.90 2.30
N GLU A 18 -7.01 7.56 2.66
CA GLU A 18 -7.47 6.24 3.10
C GLU A 18 -7.25 5.18 2.02
N CYS A 19 -7.50 5.50 0.74
CA CYS A 19 -7.25 4.54 -0.32
C CYS A 19 -5.75 4.26 -0.53
N LEU A 20 -4.87 5.24 -0.24
CA LEU A 20 -3.41 5.05 -0.27
C LEU A 20 -2.93 4.22 0.93
N GLU A 21 -3.53 4.43 2.10
CA GLU A 21 -3.30 3.60 3.29
C GLU A 21 -3.69 2.15 3.04
N ILE A 22 -4.87 1.91 2.47
CA ILE A 22 -5.31 0.58 2.03
C ILE A 22 -4.27 -0.03 1.08
N GLY A 23 -3.80 0.74 0.10
CA GLY A 23 -2.78 0.28 -0.85
C GLY A 23 -1.47 -0.14 -0.18
N LEU A 24 -1.02 0.62 0.82
CA LEU A 24 0.17 0.31 1.63
C LEU A 24 -0.03 -0.94 2.49
N VAL A 25 -1.18 -1.07 3.16
CA VAL A 25 -1.52 -2.24 3.98
C VAL A 25 -1.57 -3.51 3.12
N TYR A 26 -2.23 -3.48 1.96
CA TYR A 26 -2.21 -4.63 1.04
C TYR A 26 -0.81 -4.93 0.52
N SER A 27 0.00 -3.91 0.24
CA SER A 27 1.40 -4.11 -0.17
C SER A 27 2.30 -4.65 0.96
N TYR A 28 1.86 -4.50 2.21
CA TYR A 28 2.54 -5.01 3.41
C TYR A 28 2.12 -6.44 3.77
N LEU A 29 0.83 -6.77 3.63
CA LEU A 29 0.28 -8.09 3.95
C LEU A 29 0.69 -9.15 2.93
N TYR A 30 0.83 -8.76 1.66
CA TYR A 30 1.19 -9.66 0.58
C TYR A 30 2.65 -9.47 0.19
N LYS A 31 3.41 -10.58 0.08
CA LYS A 31 4.82 -10.55 -0.34
C LYS A 31 4.99 -9.83 -1.69
N THR A 32 4.02 -10.01 -2.60
CA THR A 32 3.91 -9.29 -3.86
C THR A 32 2.42 -9.12 -4.19
N ILE A 33 2.07 -8.01 -4.86
CA ILE A 33 0.70 -7.77 -5.33
C ILE A 33 0.71 -7.22 -6.76
N ALA A 34 -0.08 -7.82 -7.64
CA ALA A 34 -0.25 -7.33 -9.01
C ALA A 34 -0.90 -5.95 -8.99
N THR A 35 -0.53 -5.07 -9.93
CA THR A 35 -1.05 -3.69 -9.94
C THR A 35 -2.56 -3.62 -10.17
N LYS A 36 -3.12 -4.56 -10.95
CA LYS A 36 -4.57 -4.68 -11.15
C LYS A 36 -5.29 -5.04 -9.85
N GLU A 37 -4.78 -6.03 -9.12
CA GLU A 37 -5.35 -6.43 -7.82
C GLU A 37 -5.23 -5.32 -6.78
N LEU A 38 -4.08 -4.64 -6.73
CA LEU A 38 -3.90 -3.49 -5.85
C LEU A 38 -4.90 -2.37 -6.16
N ALA A 39 -5.11 -2.07 -7.44
CA ALA A 39 -6.09 -1.07 -7.87
C ALA A 39 -7.52 -1.43 -7.42
N LYS A 40 -7.89 -2.71 -7.56
CA LYS A 40 -9.18 -3.24 -7.07
C LYS A 40 -9.32 -3.04 -5.56
N LYS A 41 -8.31 -3.40 -4.78
CA LYS A 41 -8.33 -3.25 -3.32
C LYS A 41 -8.39 -1.80 -2.86
N MET A 42 -7.68 -0.91 -3.55
CA MET A 42 -7.72 0.53 -3.30
C MET A 42 -9.01 1.19 -3.80
N SER A 43 -9.86 0.49 -4.57
CA SER A 43 -11.02 1.09 -5.27
C SER A 43 -10.66 2.26 -6.18
N VAL A 44 -9.54 2.15 -6.91
CA VAL A 44 -9.04 3.19 -7.83
C VAL A 44 -8.77 2.64 -9.23
N PRO A 45 -8.74 3.49 -10.27
CA PRO A 45 -8.28 3.07 -11.59
C PRO A 45 -6.83 2.56 -11.58
N VAL A 46 -6.52 1.58 -12.43
CA VAL A 46 -5.16 1.00 -12.57
C VAL A 46 -4.05 2.06 -12.76
N PRO A 47 -4.25 3.16 -13.52
CA PRO A 47 -3.25 4.22 -13.63
C PRO A 47 -2.89 4.86 -12.28
N ILE A 48 -3.85 5.00 -11.37
CA ILE A 48 -3.63 5.58 -10.03
C ILE A 48 -2.78 4.64 -9.19
N ALA A 49 -3.13 3.34 -9.13
CA ALA A 49 -2.33 2.34 -8.42
C ALA A 49 -0.91 2.21 -9.00
N THR A 50 -0.77 2.42 -10.31
CA THR A 50 0.54 2.45 -10.99
C THR A 50 1.37 3.66 -10.56
N ALA A 51 0.78 4.86 -10.55
CA ALA A 51 1.43 6.08 -10.09
C ALA A 51 1.84 5.97 -8.62
N PHE A 52 0.95 5.44 -7.78
CA PHE A 52 1.21 5.17 -6.37
C PHE A 52 2.44 4.28 -6.18
N LYS A 53 2.52 3.12 -6.85
CA LYS A 53 3.70 2.24 -6.77
C LYS A 53 4.98 2.95 -7.22
N LYS A 54 4.92 3.75 -8.29
CA LYS A 54 6.08 4.51 -8.77
C LYS A 54 6.58 5.50 -7.74
N GLU A 55 5.70 6.25 -7.08
CA GLU A 55 6.09 7.19 -6.03
C GLU A 55 6.61 6.49 -4.77
N LEU A 56 6.06 5.33 -4.41
CA LEU A 56 6.64 4.50 -3.33
C LEU A 56 8.06 4.04 -3.66
N VAL A 57 8.32 3.64 -4.91
CA VAL A 57 9.68 3.27 -5.35
C VAL A 57 10.62 4.47 -5.30
N LYS A 58 10.19 5.61 -5.84
CA LYS A 58 10.95 6.86 -5.84
C LYS A 58 11.34 7.33 -4.44
N ASN A 59 10.45 7.13 -3.45
CA ASN A 59 10.69 7.49 -2.06
C ASN A 59 11.44 6.40 -1.24
N GLY A 60 11.79 5.27 -1.90
CA GLY A 60 12.50 4.15 -1.29
C GLY A 60 11.65 3.30 -0.35
N TRP A 61 10.33 3.39 -0.44
CA TRP A 61 9.37 2.63 0.39
C TRP A 61 9.05 1.27 -0.23
N MET A 62 9.22 1.17 -1.54
CA MET A 62 9.03 -0.06 -2.30
C MET A 62 10.25 -0.28 -3.19
N LYS A 63 10.59 -1.54 -3.47
CA LYS A 63 11.59 -1.87 -4.49
C LYS A 63 10.99 -2.79 -5.53
N ARG A 64 11.53 -2.70 -6.75
CA ARG A 64 11.19 -3.55 -7.88
C ARG A 64 12.40 -4.42 -8.21
N GLU A 65 12.26 -5.71 -7.97
CA GLU A 65 13.14 -6.73 -8.54
C GLU A 65 12.34 -7.43 -9.65
N SER A 66 12.06 -8.74 -9.52
CA SER A 66 11.08 -9.43 -10.37
C SER A 66 9.64 -9.02 -10.07
N PHE A 67 9.38 -8.55 -8.84
CA PHE A 67 8.09 -8.09 -8.35
C PHE A 67 8.25 -6.83 -7.48
N TYR A 68 7.13 -6.17 -7.18
CA TYR A 68 7.08 -5.03 -6.26
C TYR A 68 6.82 -5.48 -4.83
N PHE A 69 7.63 -5.01 -3.89
CA PHE A 69 7.46 -5.28 -2.47
C PHE A 69 8.04 -4.16 -1.59
N LEU A 70 7.48 -3.99 -0.39
CA LEU A 70 7.89 -2.93 0.53
C LEU A 70 9.31 -3.18 1.06
N THR A 71 10.11 -2.11 1.10
CA THR A 71 11.40 -2.10 1.80
C THR A 71 11.17 -2.11 3.31
N GLU A 72 12.22 -2.35 4.10
CA GLU A 72 12.14 -2.25 5.57
C GLU A 72 11.62 -0.88 6.03
N LYS A 73 12.01 0.19 5.33
CA LYS A 73 11.49 1.55 5.55
C LYS A 73 9.96 1.62 5.38
N GLY A 74 9.44 1.04 4.29
CA GLY A 74 7.99 1.01 4.03
C GLY A 74 7.24 0.13 5.03
N GLN A 75 7.83 -0.99 5.44
CA GLN A 75 7.26 -1.89 6.44
C GLN A 75 7.20 -1.22 7.82
N ALA A 76 8.29 -0.59 8.26
CA ALA A 76 8.35 0.13 9.53
C ALA A 76 7.34 1.28 9.60
N PHE A 77 7.05 1.94 8.47
CA PHE A 77 5.99 2.95 8.41
C PHE A 77 4.61 2.34 8.67
N VAL A 78 4.27 1.23 8.00
CA VAL A 78 2.98 0.54 8.22
C VAL A 78 2.88 0.05 9.67
N ASP A 79 3.94 -0.53 10.21
CA ASP A 79 3.96 -1.02 11.60
C ASP A 79 3.76 0.12 12.62
N SER A 80 4.47 1.23 12.46
CA SER A 80 4.49 2.31 13.47
C SER A 80 3.41 3.36 13.28
N GLN A 81 3.13 3.81 12.06
CA GLN A 81 2.24 4.94 11.78
C GLN A 81 0.81 4.50 11.49
N LEU A 82 0.61 3.28 10.99
CA LEU A 82 -0.73 2.71 10.80
C LEU A 82 -1.15 1.79 11.96
N ASN A 83 -0.31 1.67 12.99
CA ASN A 83 -0.55 0.85 14.19
C ASN A 83 -0.68 -0.67 13.91
N TYR A 84 -0.06 -1.18 12.84
CA TYR A 84 -0.10 -2.60 12.47
C TYR A 84 0.96 -3.47 13.20
N LYS A 85 1.74 -2.90 14.12
CA LYS A 85 2.91 -3.52 14.78
C LYS A 85 2.67 -4.86 15.49
N GLN A 86 1.42 -5.26 15.72
CA GLN A 86 1.05 -6.52 16.40
C GLN A 86 -0.03 -7.32 15.65
N LEU A 87 -0.31 -6.97 14.39
CA LEU A 87 -1.33 -7.68 13.62
C LEU A 87 -0.78 -9.01 13.10
N ASP A 88 -1.42 -10.10 13.52
CA ASP A 88 -1.25 -11.39 12.86
C ASP A 88 -1.72 -11.26 11.41
N LYS A 89 -0.74 -11.22 10.50
CA LYS A 89 -0.98 -11.05 9.06
C LYS A 89 -1.85 -12.17 8.48
N GLU A 90 -1.76 -13.39 9.02
CA GLU A 90 -2.55 -14.53 8.57
C GLU A 90 -4.00 -14.45 9.08
N MET A 91 -4.20 -13.99 10.32
CA MET A 91 -5.54 -13.69 10.84
C MET A 91 -6.23 -12.60 10.01
N TYR A 92 -5.51 -11.53 9.67
CA TYR A 92 -6.06 -10.43 8.89
C TYR A 92 -6.41 -10.85 7.45
N LYS A 93 -5.57 -11.68 6.82
CA LYS A 93 -5.88 -12.28 5.51
C LYS A 93 -7.13 -13.15 5.56
N THR A 94 -7.34 -13.90 6.64
CA THR A 94 -8.54 -14.71 6.85
C THR A 94 -9.78 -13.84 6.93
N ILE A 95 -9.76 -12.80 7.78
CA ILE A 95 -10.86 -11.84 7.91
C ILE A 95 -11.18 -11.16 6.56
N LEU A 96 -10.16 -10.72 5.82
CA LEU A 96 -10.35 -10.11 4.50
C LEU A 96 -10.89 -11.07 3.44
N LYS A 97 -10.63 -12.36 3.57
CA LYS A 97 -11.16 -13.40 2.67
C LYS A 97 -12.63 -13.67 2.98
N ASP A 98 -13.00 -13.66 4.25
CA ASP A 98 -14.38 -13.88 4.70
C ASP A 98 -15.28 -12.66 4.45
N LEU A 99 -14.71 -11.45 4.45
CA LEU A 99 -15.43 -10.19 4.21
C LEU A 99 -15.72 -9.86 2.73
N ASN A 100 -15.44 -10.75 1.77
CA ASN A 100 -15.69 -10.61 0.32
C ASN A 100 -16.37 -9.28 -0.13
N PHE A 101 -15.54 -8.24 -0.32
CA PHE A 101 -15.82 -7.07 -1.16
C PHE A 101 -15.27 -7.31 -2.58
#